data_AF-A0A183HWM9-F1
#
_entry.id   AF-A0A183HWM9-F1
#
_cell.length_a   1.000
_cell.length_b   1.000
_cell.length_c   1.000
_cell.angle_alpha   90.00
_cell.angle_beta   90.00
_cell.angle_gamma   90.00
#
_symmetry.space_group_name_H-M   'P 1'
#
loop_
_entity.id
_entity.type
_entity.pdbx_description
1 polymer ?
#
loop_
_entity_poly.entity_id
_entity_poly.type
_entity_poly.pdbx_seq_one_letter_code
_entity_poly.pdbx_strand_id
1 'polypeptide(L)'
;MDSLIDAKNHRLKVEGISVRQPLILSLDDLKREFACVSVNATLQCAGNRRSEMDAMKKVQGLNWKNTAIGNAKWSGARLKVYILLSSNFHVN
;
A
#
# COMPACT_ATOMS: atom_id res chain seq x y z
N MET A 1 -5.34 -21.64 -5.00
CA MET A 1 -5.24 -20.22 -4.61
C MET A 1 -3.78 -19.99 -4.28
N ASP A 2 -2.98 -19.73 -5.30
CA ASP A 2 -1.56 -19.36 -5.21
C ASP A 2 -1.26 -18.56 -6.47
N SER A 3 -1.43 -17.24 -6.44
CA SER A 3 -0.74 -16.41 -7.41
C SER A 3 0.70 -16.28 -6.92
N LEU A 4 1.49 -17.31 -7.18
CA LEU A 4 2.91 -17.32 -6.84
C LEU A 4 3.57 -16.21 -7.68
N ILE A 5 3.98 -15.13 -7.02
CA ILE A 5 4.61 -14.00 -7.71
C ILE A 5 6.11 -14.26 -7.80
N ASP A 6 6.63 -14.34 -9.03
CA ASP A 6 8.08 -14.32 -9.26
C ASP A 6 8.61 -12.90 -9.08
N ALA A 7 9.40 -12.70 -8.02
CA ALA A 7 9.99 -11.42 -7.67
C ALA A 7 10.87 -10.82 -8.79
N LYS A 8 11.55 -11.65 -9.59
CA LYS A 8 12.44 -11.17 -10.66
C LYS A 8 11.65 -10.62 -11.85
N ASN A 9 10.52 -11.26 -12.15
CA ASN A 9 9.67 -10.91 -13.30
C ASN A 9 8.53 -9.96 -12.93
N HIS A 10 8.25 -9.74 -11.65
CA HIS A 10 7.26 -8.77 -11.20
C HIS A 10 7.64 -7.35 -11.64
N ARG A 11 6.63 -6.58 -12.06
CA ARG A 11 6.78 -5.18 -12.46
C ARG A 11 5.71 -4.34 -11.79
N LEU A 12 6.13 -3.26 -11.14
CA LEU A 12 5.25 -2.20 -10.66
C LEU A 12 5.05 -1.19 -11.80
N LYS A 13 3.80 -0.99 -12.21
CA LYS A 13 3.41 0.04 -13.17
C LYS A 13 2.81 1.23 -12.42
N VAL A 14 3.32 2.43 -12.66
CA VAL A 14 2.78 3.70 -12.14
C VAL A 14 2.30 4.54 -13.32
N GLU A 15 1.01 4.86 -13.32
CA GLU A 15 0.36 5.66 -14.37
C GLU A 15 -0.74 6.55 -13.78
N GLY A 16 -1.18 7.54 -14.55
CA GLY A 16 -2.25 8.46 -14.14
C GLY A 16 -2.28 9.72 -15.00
N ILE A 17 -3.31 10.54 -14.80
CA ILE A 17 -3.57 11.75 -15.62
C ILE A 17 -2.38 12.72 -15.63
N SER A 18 -1.67 12.84 -14.51
CA SER A 18 -0.52 13.75 -14.37
C SER A 18 0.84 13.12 -14.70
N VAL A 19 0.86 11.85 -15.11
CA VAL A 19 2.08 11.09 -15.43
C VAL A 19 2.30 11.12 -16.94
N ARG A 20 3.39 11.75 -17.41
CA ARG A 20 3.65 11.92 -18.85
C ARG A 20 3.92 10.58 -19.56
N GLN A 21 4.65 9.69 -18.91
CA GLN A 21 4.94 8.35 -19.42
C GLN A 21 4.84 7.35 -18.26
N PRO A 22 4.13 6.23 -18.42
CA PRO A 22 4.04 5.21 -17.38
C PRO A 22 5.42 4.73 -16.97
N LEU A 23 5.66 4.72 -15.66
CA LEU A 23 6.89 4.18 -15.09
C LEU A 23 6.70 2.69 -14.84
N ILE A 24 7.65 1.87 -15.30
CA ILE A 24 7.65 0.42 -15.10
C ILE A 24 8.93 0.07 -14.35
N LEU A 25 8.79 -0.48 -13.14
CA LEU A 25 9.91 -0.79 -12.25
C LEU A 25 9.94 -2.27 -11.90
N SER A 26 11.13 -2.87 -11.91
CA SER A 26 11.35 -4.14 -11.23
C SER A 26 11.45 -3.95 -9.71
N LEU A 27 11.38 -5.05 -8.96
CA LEU A 27 11.63 -5.01 -7.51
C LEU A 27 13.05 -4.53 -7.17
N ASP A 28 14.04 -4.82 -8.03
CA ASP A 28 15.42 -4.39 -7.81
C ASP A 28 15.60 -2.89 -8.06
N ASP A 29 14.89 -2.32 -9.04
CA ASP A 29 14.89 -0.86 -9.28
C ASP A 29 14.32 -0.13 -8.06
N LEU A 30 13.22 -0.65 -7.48
CA LEU A 30 12.63 -0.10 -6.25
C LEU A 30 13.60 -0.09 -5.06
N LYS A 31 14.46 -1.11 -4.94
CA LYS A 31 15.44 -1.22 -3.86
C LYS A 31 16.69 -0.37 -4.08
N ARG A 32 17.12 -0.20 -5.33
CA ARG A 32 18.38 0.46 -5.69
C ARG A 32 18.23 1.96 -5.89
N GLU A 33 17.15 2.40 -6.53
CA GLU A 33 17.00 3.79 -6.99
C GLU A 33 16.40 4.72 -5.94
N PHE A 34 15.85 4.16 -4.85
CA PHE A 34 15.12 4.92 -3.85
C PHE A 34 15.67 4.66 -2.45
N ALA A 35 15.75 5.73 -1.66
CA ALA A 35 16.10 5.61 -0.26
C ALA A 35 15.05 4.76 0.48
N CYS A 36 15.51 3.72 1.18
CA CYS A 36 14.66 2.93 2.06
C CYS A 36 14.32 3.74 3.32
N VAL A 37 13.03 3.93 3.57
CA VAL A 37 12.51 4.65 4.73
C VAL A 37 11.66 3.70 5.55
N SER A 38 11.82 3.74 6.86
CA SER A 38 10.98 2.99 7.79
C SER A 38 9.95 3.87 8.49
N VAL A 39 8.72 3.38 8.62
CA VAL A 39 7.63 4.01 9.37
C VAL A 39 6.96 2.97 10.25
N ASN A 40 6.80 3.26 11.54
CA ASN A 40 5.93 2.48 12.41
C ASN A 40 4.49 2.91 12.15
N ALA A 41 3.66 1.99 11.68
CA ALA A 41 2.25 2.28 11.38
C ALA A 41 1.36 1.12 11.80
N THR A 42 0.21 1.49 12.36
CA THR A 42 -0.89 0.58 12.66
C THR A 42 -1.85 0.53 11.48
N LEU A 43 -2.16 -0.67 11.02
CA LEU A 43 -3.21 -0.92 10.02
C LEU A 43 -4.44 -1.47 10.73
N GLN A 44 -5.57 -0.81 10.54
CA GLN A 44 -6.87 -1.23 11.08
C GLN A 44 -7.85 -1.47 9.94
N CYS A 45 -8.50 -2.64 9.96
CA CYS A 45 -9.59 -2.91 9.04
C CYS A 45 -10.78 -1.99 9.36
N ALA A 46 -11.43 -1.42 8.34
CA ALA A 46 -12.65 -0.63 8.52
C ALA A 46 -13.76 -1.41 9.25
N GLY A 47 -13.76 -2.74 9.16
CA GLY A 47 -14.68 -3.62 9.87
C GLY A 47 -14.27 -4.02 11.28
N ASN A 48 -13.16 -3.51 11.85
CA ASN A 48 -12.76 -3.85 13.21
C ASN A 48 -13.90 -3.55 14.20
N ARG A 49 -14.18 -4.48 15.12
CA ARG A 49 -15.32 -4.46 16.06
C ARG A 49 -16.72 -4.54 15.43
N ARG A 50 -16.86 -4.98 14.17
CA ARG A 50 -18.20 -5.15 13.53
C ARG A 50 -19.14 -6.05 14.35
N SER A 51 -18.62 -7.04 15.07
CA SER A 51 -19.42 -7.90 15.95
C SER A 51 -20.27 -7.14 16.98
N GLU A 52 -19.82 -5.97 17.41
CA GLU A 52 -20.53 -5.14 18.39
C GLU A 52 -21.69 -4.37 17.72
N MET A 53 -21.51 -3.95 16.47
CA MET A 53 -22.61 -3.39 15.66
C MET A 53 -23.66 -4.47 15.38
N ASP A 54 -23.21 -5.69 15.05
CA ASP A 54 -24.07 -6.83 14.73
C ASP A 54 -24.90 -7.32 15.93
N ALA A 55 -24.43 -7.06 17.15
CA ALA A 55 -25.17 -7.30 18.39
C ALA A 55 -26.36 -6.33 18.58
N MET A 56 -26.27 -5.12 18.01
CA MET A 56 -27.34 -4.11 18.08
C MET A 56 -28.36 -4.28 16.96
N LYS A 57 -27.89 -4.48 15.73
CA LYS A 57 -28.72 -4.75 14.54
C LYS A 57 -27.87 -5.50 13.52
N LYS A 58 -28.43 -6.51 12.86
CA LYS A 58 -27.68 -7.27 11.86
C LYS A 58 -27.11 -6.40 10.75
N VAL A 59 -25.81 -6.57 10.49
CA VAL A 59 -25.04 -5.85 9.48
C VAL A 59 -24.36 -6.82 8.53
N GLN A 60 -24.04 -6.36 7.33
CA GLN A 60 -23.32 -7.16 6.33
C GLN A 60 -21.81 -7.08 6.53
N GLY A 61 -21.08 -8.15 6.21
CA GLY A 61 -19.61 -8.21 6.21
C GLY A 61 -19.01 -9.19 7.22
N LEU A 62 -17.68 -9.33 7.20
CA LEU A 62 -16.94 -10.22 8.10
C LEU A 62 -17.17 -9.84 9.56
N ASN A 63 -17.47 -10.84 10.40
CA ASN A 63 -17.80 -10.67 11.81
C ASN A 63 -16.54 -10.48 12.69
N TRP A 64 -15.79 -9.42 12.44
CA TRP A 64 -14.59 -9.10 13.19
C TRP A 64 -14.92 -8.70 14.63
N LYS A 65 -14.18 -9.30 15.57
CA LYS A 65 -14.07 -8.83 16.96
C LYS A 65 -13.12 -7.64 17.02
N ASN A 66 -12.43 -7.41 18.14
CA ASN A 66 -11.55 -6.26 18.37
C ASN A 66 -10.11 -6.43 17.87
N THR A 67 -9.81 -7.46 17.08
CA THR A 67 -8.43 -7.83 16.69
C THR A 67 -8.13 -7.65 15.21
N ALA A 68 -9.01 -7.02 14.43
CA ALA A 68 -8.76 -6.73 13.02
C ALA A 68 -7.88 -5.46 12.87
N ILE A 69 -6.76 -5.47 13.58
CA ILE A 69 -5.80 -4.38 13.73
C ILE A 69 -4.41 -4.95 14.03
N GLY A 70 -3.36 -4.35 13.49
CA GLY A 70 -1.97 -4.74 13.76
C GLY A 70 -1.00 -3.60 13.54
N ASN A 71 0.15 -3.65 14.22
CA ASN A 71 1.21 -2.64 14.11
C ASN A 71 2.53 -3.29 13.71
N ALA A 72 3.25 -2.64 12.81
CA ALA A 72 4.58 -3.08 12.38
C ALA A 72 5.46 -1.89 11.99
N LYS A 73 6.76 -2.16 11.89
CA LYS A 73 7.73 -1.29 11.22
C LYS A 73 7.75 -1.62 9.73
N TRP A 74 7.16 -0.76 8.92
CA TRP A 74 7.11 -0.90 7.47
C TRP A 74 8.30 -0.21 6.85
N SER A 75 8.98 -0.86 5.90
CA SER A 75 10.15 -0.29 5.22
C SER A 75 10.01 -0.40 3.70
N GLY A 76 10.36 0.66 3.01
CA GLY A 76 10.29 0.72 1.55
C GLY A 76 10.53 2.13 1.02
N ALA A 77 10.22 2.34 -0.25
CA ALA A 77 10.36 3.63 -0.89
C ALA A 77 9.15 4.54 -0.62
N ARG A 78 9.38 5.86 -0.55
CA ARG A 78 8.30 6.85 -0.36
C ARG A 78 7.52 7.07 -1.66
N LEU A 79 6.21 6.85 -1.63
CA LEU A 79 5.33 7.12 -2.78
C LEU A 79 5.46 8.55 -3.34
N LYS A 80 5.62 9.55 -2.46
CA LYS A 80 5.79 10.97 -2.85
C LYS A 80 6.94 11.16 -3.83
N VAL A 81 8.08 10.48 -3.64
CA VAL A 81 9.25 10.64 -4.51
C VAL A 81 8.92 10.18 -5.93
N TYR A 82 8.16 9.09 -6.08
CA TYR A 82 7.70 8.63 -7.40
C TYR A 82 6.79 9.63 -8.09
N ILE A 83 5.79 10.17 -7.37
CA ILE A 83 4.84 11.13 -7.96
C ILE A 83 5.59 12.39 -8.41
N LEU A 84 6.57 12.86 -7.63
CA LEU A 84 7.37 14.02 -8.01
C LEU A 84 8.28 13.76 -9.21
N LEU A 85 8.85 12.55 -9.34
CA LEU A 85 9.71 12.20 -10.48
C LEU A 85 8.91 11.89 -11.76
N SER A 86 7.69 11.37 -11.64
CA SER A 86 6.85 10.99 -12.78
C SER A 86 5.91 12.10 -13.27
N SER A 87 5.79 13.19 -12.51
CA SER A 87 4.87 14.31 -12.76
C SER A 87 5.63 15.65 -12.74
N ASN A 88 5.12 16.69 -13.42
CA ASN A 88 5.67 18.06 -13.35
C ASN A 88 5.44 18.77 -11.99
N PHE A 89 5.43 18.04 -10.88
CA PHE A 89 5.30 18.65 -9.55
C PHE A 89 6.62 19.34 -9.18
N HIS A 90 6.72 20.64 -9.48
CA HIS A 90 7.72 21.51 -8.89
C HIS A 90 7.37 21.70 -7.42
N VAL A 91 8.24 21.23 -6.52
CA VAL A 91 8.15 21.56 -5.10
C VAL A 91 8.83 22.91 -4.95
N ASN A 92 8.04 23.96 -4.73
CA ASN A 92 8.56 25.24 -4.21
C ASN A 92 9.05 25.07 -2.78
#